data_AF-A0A968X307-F1
#
_entry.id   AF-A0A968X307-F1
#
_cell.length_a   1.000
_cell.length_b   1.000
_cell.length_c   1.000
_cell.angle_alpha   90.00
_cell.angle_beta   90.00
_cell.angle_gamma   90.00
#
_symmetry.space_group_name_H-M   'P 1'
#
loop_
_entity.id
_entity.type
_entity.pdbx_description
1 polymer ?
#
loop_
_entity_poly.entity_id
_entity_poly.type
_entity_poly.pdbx_seq_one_letter_code
_entity_poly.pdbx_strand_id
1 'polypeptide(L)'
;MTDIGTGYGPGSWSQAYGINATGVIVGIRSESLIAPVNAFVWRNGGFRDLGTLGGTTAFGVNSRAQDINDLNQIVGTARTANGAIHAFLFRHGVMQDLGTLVGGSGSASEAFGINNLRQVVGHSITGSGGSRTRFSMAKRCDARPGHVGWR
;
A
#
# COMPACT_ATOMS: atom_id res chain seq x y z
N MET A 1 0.35 22.73 13.03
CA MET A 1 -0.43 21.95 12.04
C MET A 1 -0.05 22.46 10.67
N THR A 2 0.37 21.58 9.76
CA THR A 2 0.67 21.94 8.37
C THR A 2 -0.38 21.30 7.50
N ASP A 3 -1.11 22.11 6.76
CA ASP A 3 -2.00 21.62 5.72
C ASP A 3 -1.15 21.19 4.51
N ILE A 4 -1.30 19.94 4.10
CA ILE A 4 -0.63 19.40 2.90
C ILE A 4 -1.52 19.50 1.66
N GLY A 5 -2.80 19.84 1.82
CA GLY A 5 -3.80 19.90 0.77
C GLY A 5 -4.07 18.53 0.14
N THR A 6 -4.46 18.55 -1.13
CA THR A 6 -4.84 17.35 -1.90
C THR A 6 -4.08 17.21 -3.21
N GLY A 7 -3.56 18.33 -3.74
CA GLY A 7 -2.95 18.42 -5.06
C GLY A 7 -3.93 18.45 -6.23
N TYR A 8 -5.24 18.52 -5.99
CA TYR A 8 -6.28 18.46 -7.03
C TYR A 8 -7.27 19.64 -7.04
N GLY A 9 -7.25 20.50 -6.01
CA GLY A 9 -8.13 21.68 -5.93
C GLY A 9 -9.48 21.41 -5.25
N PRO A 10 -10.48 22.30 -5.39
CA PRO A 10 -11.73 22.22 -4.65
C PRO A 10 -12.51 20.91 -4.87
N GLY A 11 -13.16 20.40 -3.82
CA GLY A 11 -13.98 19.17 -3.87
C GLY A 11 -13.20 17.86 -3.73
N SER A 12 -11.88 17.92 -3.82
CA SER A 12 -10.98 16.81 -3.52
C SER A 12 -10.71 16.66 -2.01
N TRP A 13 -10.18 15.52 -1.60
CA TRP A 13 -9.83 15.28 -0.20
C TRP A 13 -8.63 14.33 -0.08
N SER A 14 -7.96 14.40 1.06
CA SER A 14 -6.81 13.55 1.41
C SER A 14 -6.86 13.14 2.87
N GLN A 15 -6.24 12.01 3.19
CA GLN A 15 -6.01 11.54 4.55
C GLN A 15 -4.59 11.00 4.65
N ALA A 16 -3.82 11.50 5.61
CA ALA A 16 -2.50 11.00 5.93
C ALA A 16 -2.61 9.86 6.96
N TYR A 17 -1.91 8.76 6.73
CA TYR A 17 -1.90 7.58 7.61
C TYR A 17 -0.52 7.30 8.22
N GLY A 18 0.56 7.67 7.53
CA GLY A 18 1.92 7.48 8.03
C GLY A 18 2.83 8.66 7.72
N ILE A 19 3.83 8.87 8.56
CA ILE A 19 4.92 9.82 8.37
C ILE A 19 6.22 9.22 8.89
N ASN A 20 7.34 9.40 8.17
CA ASN A 20 8.65 8.95 8.66
C ASN A 20 9.51 10.11 9.21
N ALA A 21 10.66 9.78 9.81
CA ALA A 21 11.55 10.77 10.44
C ALA A 21 12.10 11.85 9.49
N THR A 22 12.05 11.62 8.18
CA THR A 22 12.47 12.59 7.16
C THR A 22 11.32 13.48 6.64
N GLY A 23 10.13 13.36 7.25
CA GLY A 23 8.95 14.16 6.90
C GLY A 23 8.23 13.69 5.63
N VAL A 24 8.49 12.45 5.17
CA VAL A 24 7.73 11.86 4.06
C VAL A 24 6.40 11.34 4.61
N ILE A 25 5.30 11.80 4.02
CA ILE A 25 3.94 11.46 4.44
C ILE A 25 3.32 10.53 3.42
N VAL A 26 2.56 9.54 3.87
CA VAL A 26 1.80 8.63 3.03
C VAL A 26 0.35 8.55 3.46
N GLY A 27 -0.51 8.16 2.53
CA GLY A 27 -1.92 7.98 2.83
C GLY A 27 -2.74 7.79 1.56
N ILE A 28 -3.95 8.35 1.57
CA ILE A 28 -4.89 8.30 0.45
C ILE A 28 -5.32 9.70 0.02
N ARG A 29 -5.59 9.85 -1.27
CA ARG A 29 -6.21 11.05 -1.82
C ARG A 29 -7.21 10.70 -2.90
N SER A 30 -8.19 11.57 -3.06
CA SER A 30 -9.19 11.49 -4.11
C SER A 30 -9.39 12.84 -4.75
N GLU A 31 -9.60 12.85 -6.06
CA GLU A 31 -9.89 14.05 -6.85
C GLU A 31 -11.28 14.63 -6.55
N SER A 32 -12.22 13.80 -6.09
CA SER A 32 -13.57 14.21 -5.72
C SER A 32 -14.22 13.24 -4.72
N LEU A 33 -15.45 13.54 -4.29
CA LEU A 33 -16.23 12.67 -3.41
C LEU A 33 -16.58 11.31 -4.04
N ILE A 34 -16.61 11.22 -5.36
CA ILE A 34 -16.97 10.00 -6.09
C ILE A 34 -15.79 9.34 -6.80
N ALA A 35 -14.68 10.05 -7.00
CA ALA A 35 -13.48 9.49 -7.61
C ALA A 35 -12.88 8.37 -6.74
N PRO A 36 -12.15 7.42 -7.34
CA PRO A 36 -11.47 6.39 -6.57
C PRO A 36 -10.34 7.01 -5.74
N VAL A 37 -10.09 6.43 -4.56
CA VAL A 37 -8.94 6.82 -3.75
C VAL A 37 -7.68 6.13 -4.25
N ASN A 38 -6.60 6.89 -4.31
CA ASN A 38 -5.27 6.42 -4.68
C ASN A 38 -4.28 6.68 -3.55
N ALA A 39 -3.33 5.75 -3.38
CA ALA A 39 -2.25 5.91 -2.45
C ALA A 39 -1.27 7.01 -2.92
N PHE A 40 -0.84 7.87 -2.01
CA PHE A 40 0.13 8.93 -2.32
C PHE A 40 1.37 8.87 -1.43
N VAL A 41 2.43 9.51 -1.92
CA VAL A 41 3.57 10.00 -1.14
C VAL A 41 3.60 11.51 -1.26
N TRP A 42 3.70 12.21 -0.13
CA TRP A 42 3.94 13.64 -0.08
C TRP A 42 5.34 13.89 0.45
N ARG A 43 6.11 14.69 -0.29
CA ARG A 43 7.48 15.08 0.09
C ARG A 43 7.80 16.42 -0.55
N ASN A 44 8.46 17.30 0.20
CA ASN A 44 8.95 18.60 -0.30
C ASN A 44 7.85 19.43 -0.99
N GLY A 45 6.63 19.44 -0.44
CA GLY A 45 5.52 20.24 -0.99
C GLY A 45 4.75 19.58 -2.14
N GLY A 46 5.16 18.40 -2.61
CA GLY A 46 4.55 17.74 -3.76
C GLY A 46 3.93 16.39 -3.44
N PHE A 47 2.78 16.10 -4.06
CA PHE A 47 2.20 14.76 -4.11
C PHE A 47 2.78 13.94 -5.26
N ARG A 48 2.96 12.65 -5.01
CA ARG A 48 3.20 11.62 -6.03
C ARG A 48 2.26 10.45 -5.78
N ASP A 49 1.47 10.07 -6.78
CA ASP A 49 0.70 8.84 -6.71
C ASP A 49 1.62 7.62 -6.75
N LEU A 50 1.30 6.62 -5.92
CA LEU A 50 2.02 5.35 -5.90
C LEU A 50 1.56 4.38 -7.00
N GLY A 51 0.40 4.65 -7.61
CA GLY A 51 -0.23 3.77 -8.59
C GLY A 51 -0.94 2.57 -7.95
N THR A 52 -1.03 1.48 -8.70
CA THR A 52 -1.73 0.24 -8.32
C THR A 52 -0.92 -1.00 -8.77
N LEU A 53 -1.44 -2.20 -8.49
CA LEU A 53 -0.88 -3.47 -8.97
C LEU A 53 -1.43 -3.86 -10.36
N GLY A 54 -1.72 -2.85 -11.19
CA GLY A 54 -2.23 -3.02 -12.55
C GLY A 54 -3.75 -3.03 -12.68
N GLY A 55 -4.50 -2.88 -11.58
CA GLY A 55 -5.96 -2.72 -11.59
C GLY A 55 -6.40 -1.31 -11.24
N THR A 56 -7.53 -0.87 -11.82
CA THR A 56 -8.20 0.38 -11.45
C THR A 56 -9.71 0.19 -11.43
N THR A 57 -10.42 1.14 -10.82
CA THR A 57 -11.87 1.20 -10.78
C THR A 57 -12.32 2.66 -10.92
N ALA A 58 -13.54 2.86 -11.43
CA ALA A 58 -14.15 4.17 -11.52
C ALA A 58 -14.58 4.72 -10.15
N PHE A 59 -14.81 3.84 -9.17
CA PHE A 59 -15.27 4.20 -7.82
C PHE A 59 -14.62 3.30 -6.77
N GLY A 60 -14.45 3.82 -5.55
CA GLY A 60 -13.95 3.05 -4.41
C GLY A 60 -12.44 3.18 -4.22
N VAL A 61 -11.73 2.04 -4.10
CA VAL A 61 -10.31 2.00 -3.73
C VAL A 61 -9.48 1.39 -4.85
N ASN A 62 -8.52 2.18 -5.36
CA ASN A 62 -7.47 1.69 -6.24
C ASN A 62 -6.24 1.26 -5.44
N SER A 63 -5.82 2.10 -4.49
CA SER A 63 -4.72 1.79 -3.57
C SER A 63 -4.81 2.63 -2.30
N ARG A 64 -4.19 2.14 -1.22
CA ARG A 64 -4.03 2.84 0.06
C ARG A 64 -2.64 2.58 0.62
N ALA A 65 -1.89 3.62 0.96
CA ALA A 65 -0.66 3.49 1.73
C ALA A 65 -0.98 3.59 3.22
N GLN A 66 -0.74 2.52 3.97
CA GLN A 66 -1.10 2.41 5.39
C GLN A 66 0.02 2.86 6.32
N ASP A 67 1.27 2.56 5.96
CA ASP A 67 2.41 2.87 6.82
C ASP A 67 3.70 3.08 6.00
N ILE A 68 4.65 3.81 6.58
CA ILE A 68 5.97 4.11 6.02
C ILE A 68 7.04 4.01 7.11
N ASN A 69 8.15 3.35 6.81
CA ASN A 69 9.32 3.32 7.69
C ASN A 69 10.38 4.38 7.32
N ASP A 70 11.42 4.53 8.14
CA ASP A 70 12.50 5.51 7.93
C ASP A 70 13.42 5.16 6.75
N LEU A 71 13.28 3.96 6.20
CA LEU A 71 13.94 3.54 4.97
C LEU A 71 13.15 3.92 3.71
N ASN A 72 12.08 4.72 3.85
CA ASN A 72 11.15 5.10 2.77
C ASN A 72 10.49 3.88 2.09
N GLN A 73 10.26 2.82 2.87
CA GLN A 73 9.48 1.67 2.43
C GLN A 73 8.05 1.84 2.90
N ILE A 74 7.11 1.65 1.98
CA ILE A 74 5.70 1.93 2.21
C ILE A 74 4.93 0.63 2.03
N VAL A 75 3.98 0.37 2.90
CA VAL A 75 3.09 -0.79 2.80
C VAL A 75 1.64 -0.34 2.76
N GLY A 76 0.78 -1.21 2.24
CA GLY A 76 -0.64 -0.94 2.18
C GLY A 76 -1.36 -1.93 1.28
N THR A 77 -2.43 -1.48 0.64
CA THR A 77 -3.26 -2.29 -0.27
C THR A 77 -3.35 -1.67 -1.65
N ALA A 78 -3.41 -2.51 -2.68
CA ALA A 78 -3.59 -2.07 -4.05
C ALA A 78 -4.38 -3.08 -4.86
N ARG A 79 -5.12 -2.56 -5.84
CA ARG A 79 -5.92 -3.36 -6.76
C ARG A 79 -5.03 -3.96 -7.83
N THR A 80 -5.15 -5.27 -8.01
CA THR A 80 -4.46 -6.05 -9.04
C THR A 80 -5.22 -5.99 -10.37
N ALA A 81 -4.56 -6.36 -11.46
CA ALA A 81 -5.18 -6.38 -12.80
C ALA A 81 -6.45 -7.26 -12.90
N ASN A 82 -6.55 -8.32 -12.10
CA ASN A 82 -7.76 -9.17 -12.02
C ASN A 82 -8.82 -8.65 -11.04
N GLY A 83 -8.62 -7.46 -10.46
CA GLY A 83 -9.59 -6.80 -9.57
C GLY A 83 -9.52 -7.20 -8.10
N ALA A 84 -8.63 -8.11 -7.70
CA ALA A 84 -8.40 -8.43 -6.30
C ALA A 84 -7.69 -7.28 -5.55
N ILE A 85 -7.75 -7.31 -4.22
CA ILE A 85 -7.04 -6.37 -3.36
C ILE A 85 -5.91 -7.11 -2.67
N HIS A 86 -4.67 -6.73 -2.97
CA HIS A 86 -3.48 -7.35 -2.39
C HIS A 86 -2.67 -6.34 -1.58
N ALA A 87 -1.98 -6.85 -0.57
CA ALA A 87 -0.96 -6.14 0.15
C ALA A 87 0.21 -5.81 -0.79
N PHE A 88 0.76 -4.60 -0.68
CA PHE A 88 1.96 -4.21 -1.43
C PHE A 88 3.09 -3.77 -0.52
N LEU A 89 4.32 -3.84 -1.05
CA LEU A 89 5.50 -3.15 -0.56
C LEU A 89 6.02 -2.24 -1.67
N PHE A 90 6.03 -0.93 -1.43
CA PHE A 90 6.59 0.05 -2.34
C PHE A 90 7.98 0.46 -1.85
N ARG A 91 9.00 0.29 -2.71
CA ARG A 91 10.38 0.73 -2.45
C ARG A 91 11.08 1.02 -3.77
N HIS A 92 12.04 1.95 -3.74
CA HIS A 92 12.83 2.30 -4.93
C HIS A 92 11.97 2.64 -6.17
N GLY A 93 10.80 3.26 -5.96
CA GLY A 93 9.91 3.65 -7.05
C GLY A 93 9.01 2.53 -7.59
N VAL A 94 9.08 1.31 -7.05
CA VAL A 94 8.35 0.14 -7.57
C VAL A 94 7.37 -0.39 -6.53
N MET A 95 6.13 -0.62 -6.95
CA MET A 95 5.11 -1.33 -6.16
C MET A 95 5.26 -2.84 -6.36
N GLN A 96 5.64 -3.56 -5.31
CA GLN A 96 5.72 -5.01 -5.32
C GLN A 96 4.47 -5.62 -4.69
N ASP A 97 3.83 -6.54 -5.39
CA ASP A 97 2.75 -7.38 -4.84
C ASP A 97 3.33 -8.34 -3.78
N LEU A 98 2.75 -8.34 -2.58
CA LEU A 98 3.09 -9.29 -1.51
C LEU A 98 2.24 -10.57 -1.57
N GLY A 99 1.19 -10.57 -2.39
CA GLY A 99 0.28 -11.69 -2.62
C GLY A 99 -0.64 -11.95 -1.43
N THR A 100 -1.31 -13.10 -1.49
CA THR A 100 -2.13 -13.66 -0.40
C THR A 100 -1.45 -14.91 0.15
N LEU A 101 -1.82 -15.34 1.35
CA LEU A 101 -1.17 -16.50 1.99
C LEU A 101 -1.57 -17.84 1.35
N VAL A 102 -2.84 -17.98 0.99
CA VAL A 102 -3.41 -19.26 0.53
C VAL A 102 -3.67 -19.25 -0.98
N GLY A 103 -3.66 -18.07 -1.62
CA GLY A 103 -4.03 -17.95 -3.04
C GLY A 103 -5.52 -18.23 -3.28
N GLY A 104 -5.90 -18.31 -4.57
CA GLY A 104 -7.25 -18.67 -4.98
C GLY A 104 -8.20 -17.51 -5.26
N SER A 105 -9.30 -17.82 -5.94
CA SER A 105 -10.32 -16.85 -6.33
C SER A 105 -10.98 -16.21 -5.11
N GLY A 106 -11.09 -14.89 -5.12
CA GLY A 106 -11.69 -14.11 -4.04
C GLY A 106 -10.78 -13.90 -2.82
N SER A 107 -9.54 -14.34 -2.87
CA SER A 107 -8.57 -14.06 -1.80
C SER A 107 -8.11 -12.60 -1.84
N ALA A 108 -7.86 -12.04 -0.67
CA ALA A 108 -7.38 -10.68 -0.49
C ALA A 108 -6.30 -10.62 0.59
N SER A 109 -5.52 -9.55 0.60
CA SER A 109 -4.55 -9.28 1.67
C SER A 109 -4.39 -7.79 1.89
N GLU A 110 -4.04 -7.45 3.14
CA GLU A 110 -3.74 -6.09 3.54
C GLU A 110 -2.50 -6.05 4.42
N ALA A 111 -1.65 -5.06 4.21
CA ALA A 111 -0.54 -4.73 5.11
C ALA A 111 -0.87 -3.43 5.86
N PHE A 112 -0.71 -3.46 7.18
CA PHE A 112 -1.07 -2.35 8.08
C PHE A 112 0.13 -1.62 8.69
N GLY A 113 1.29 -2.27 8.75
CA GLY A 113 2.45 -1.68 9.40
C GLY A 113 3.76 -2.24 8.88
N ILE A 114 4.81 -1.43 8.95
CA ILE A 114 6.18 -1.79 8.58
C ILE A 114 7.18 -1.16 9.56
N ASN A 115 8.18 -1.91 9.98
CA ASN A 115 9.27 -1.37 10.82
C ASN A 115 10.59 -1.20 10.04
N ASN A 116 11.59 -0.55 10.67
CA ASN A 116 12.92 -0.34 10.09
C ASN A 116 13.74 -1.64 9.91
N LEU A 117 13.28 -2.76 10.47
CA LEU A 117 13.83 -4.10 10.19
C LEU A 117 13.19 -4.75 8.94
N ARG A 118 12.38 -3.99 8.18
CA ARG A 118 11.66 -4.44 6.97
C ARG A 118 10.62 -5.52 7.25
N GLN A 119 10.11 -5.58 8.47
CA GLN A 119 9.05 -6.51 8.85
C GLN A 119 7.70 -5.84 8.63
N VAL A 120 6.78 -6.54 7.98
CA VAL A 120 5.45 -6.08 7.61
C VAL A 120 4.41 -6.86 8.40
N VAL A 121 3.43 -6.19 8.99
CA VAL A 121 2.27 -6.84 9.63
C VAL A 121 1.00 -6.61 8.83
N GLY A 122 0.08 -7.57 8.89
CA GLY A 122 -1.16 -7.50 8.11
C GLY A 122 -2.03 -8.74 8.26
N HIS A 123 -2.96 -8.92 7.31
CA HIS A 123 -3.78 -10.13 7.25
C HIS A 123 -4.09 -10.55 5.81
N SER A 124 -4.49 -11.82 5.65
CA SER A 124 -4.99 -12.36 4.38
C SER A 124 -6.31 -13.08 4.62
N ILE A 125 -7.20 -12.99 3.63
CA ILE A 125 -8.55 -13.57 3.62
C ILE A 125 -8.64 -14.54 2.43
N THR A 126 -9.28 -15.68 2.63
CA THR A 126 -9.66 -16.63 1.57
C THR A 126 -11.09 -16.40 1.10
N GLY A 127 -11.33 -16.57 -0.21
CA GLY A 127 -12.63 -16.32 -0.86
C GLY A 127 -13.80 -17.21 -0.43
N SER A 128 -13.60 -18.17 0.47
CA SER A 128 -14.63 -19.09 0.97
C SER A 128 -14.61 -19.19 2.50
N GLY A 129 -15.38 -18.33 3.17
CA GLY A 129 -15.94 -18.66 4.49
C GLY A 129 -15.06 -18.48 5.73
N GLY A 130 -14.09 -17.56 5.73
CA GLY A 130 -13.74 -16.86 6.98
C GLY A 130 -12.55 -17.35 7.80
N SER A 131 -11.39 -17.61 7.17
CA SER A 131 -10.13 -17.61 7.93
C SER A 131 -9.44 -16.24 7.84
N ARG A 132 -9.35 -15.54 8.97
CA ARG A 132 -8.51 -14.36 9.16
C ARG A 132 -7.13 -14.82 9.63
N THR A 133 -6.19 -15.00 8.71
CA THR A 133 -4.82 -15.29 9.12
C THR A 133 -4.08 -13.97 9.32
N ARG A 134 -3.73 -13.66 10.57
CA ARG A 134 -2.82 -12.55 10.91
C ARG A 134 -1.42 -12.95 10.47
N PHE A 135 -0.76 -12.11 9.69
CA PHE A 135 0.67 -12.29 9.40
C PHE A 135 1.49 -11.21 10.11
N SER A 136 2.58 -11.64 10.75
CA SER A 136 3.79 -10.86 10.92
C SER A 136 4.78 -11.35 9.88
N MET A 137 4.82 -10.72 8.71
CA MET A 137 5.77 -11.05 7.66
C MET A 137 7.08 -10.34 7.93
N ALA A 138 8.02 -11.02 8.60
CA ALA A 138 9.42 -10.62 8.58
C ALA A 138 10.08 -11.06 7.26
N LYS A 139 9.67 -10.51 6.10
CA LYS A 139 10.49 -10.69 4.89
C LYS A 139 11.72 -9.81 5.03
N ARG A 140 12.83 -10.38 5.50
CA ARG A 140 14.14 -9.76 5.30
C ARG A 140 14.38 -9.68 3.79
N CYS A 141 14.23 -8.49 3.22
CA CYS A 141 14.73 -8.21 1.89
C CYS A 141 16.26 -8.07 1.96
N ASP A 142 16.96 -9.17 2.23
CA ASP A 142 18.41 -9.26 2.02
C ASP A 142 18.60 -9.75 0.59
N ALA A 143 19.11 -8.87 -0.27
CA ALA A 143 19.51 -9.23 -1.62
C ALA A 143 20.71 -10.17 -1.56
N ARG A 144 20.47 -11.49 -1.54
CA ARG A 144 21.49 -12.44 -1.99
C ARG A 144 21.38 -12.56 -3.51
N PRO A 145 22.45 -12.29 -4.28
CA PRO A 145 22.49 -12.65 -5.68
C PRO A 145 22.32 -14.18 -5.80
N GLY A 146 21.32 -14.64 -6.55
CA GLY A 146 21.25 -16.05 -6.99
C GLY A 146 20.11 -16.92 -6.46
N HIS A 147 19.11 -16.41 -5.73
CA HIS A 147 17.94 -17.22 -5.35
C HIS A 147 16.63 -16.64 -5.89
N VAL A 148 16.10 -17.29 -6.93
CA VAL A 148 14.73 -17.12 -7.45
C VAL A 148 13.85 -18.16 -6.75
N GLY A 149 13.51 -17.93 -5.49
CA GLY A 149 12.72 -18.90 -4.74
C GLY A 149 12.43 -18.46 -3.30
N TRP A 150 11.15 -18.38 -2.98
CA TRP A 150 10.61 -17.95 -1.70
C TRP A 150 10.86 -19.01 -0.61
N ARG A 151 11.35 -18.61 0.56
CA ARG A 151 11.23 -19.36 1.81
C ARG A 151 10.54 -18.49 2.85
#